data_AF-A0A0V1HKK5-F1
#
_entry.id   AF-A0A0V1HKK5-F1
#
_cell.length_a   1.000
_cell.length_b   1.000
_cell.length_c   1.000
_cell.angle_alpha   90.00
_cell.angle_beta   90.00
_cell.angle_gamma   90.00
#
_symmetry.space_group_name_H-M   'P 1'
#
loop_
_entity.id
_entity.type
_entity.pdbx_description
1 polymer ?
#
loop_
_entity_poly.entity_id
_entity_poly.type
_entity_poly.pdbx_seq_one_letter_code
_entity_poly.pdbx_strand_id
1 'polypeptide(L)'
;MSRAQVDLINFQTMPDGDYKYIMTYLNHFTKFCILSPLKSKRAEEVASKLLEIFLTFGAPSILQSDNERKTCWPELKLVTGRPSHPQSKSAVERLNGIVQDKLAIWIVHETTGQSPFKVTFDEEPPTGLKSYVLPKSLVRIGQNTTLRVPDVNRGHVDLKNFLVVIMTECEGLYTVGYREGKLAYNFTAADLQVISEKLLSIDEVPDDEIPLRTAVSKATGGQGYVKCMCLSGCSSGRCSCSRKTLLCNSRCHPGKSCKNI
;
A
#
# COMPACT_ATOMS: atom_id res chain seq x y z
N MET A 1 -19.59 -18.56 4.96
CA MET A 1 -19.34 -18.28 6.39
C MET A 1 -17.99 -17.61 6.52
N SER A 2 -17.92 -16.42 7.12
CA SER A 2 -16.66 -15.72 7.37
C SER A 2 -15.99 -16.27 8.64
N ARG A 3 -14.68 -16.50 8.58
CA ARG A 3 -13.89 -17.01 9.72
C ARG A 3 -12.73 -16.07 9.97
N ALA A 4 -12.50 -15.74 11.22
CA ALA A 4 -11.32 -15.01 11.66
C ALA A 4 -10.62 -15.74 12.81
N GLN A 5 -9.33 -15.49 12.96
CA GLN A 5 -8.54 -16.00 14.07
C GLN A 5 -7.84 -14.85 14.77
N VAL A 6 -7.78 -14.93 16.10
CA VAL A 6 -7.20 -13.92 16.98
C VAL A 6 -6.16 -14.57 17.87
N ASP A 7 -4.99 -13.95 17.94
CA ASP A 7 -3.90 -14.38 18.83
C ASP A 7 -3.22 -13.17 19.49
N LEU A 8 -2.43 -13.43 20.54
CA LEU A 8 -1.69 -12.40 21.29
C LEU A 8 -0.19 -12.69 21.25
N ILE A 9 0.59 -11.74 20.72
CA ILE A 9 2.05 -11.77 20.78
C ILE A 9 2.51 -11.07 22.05
N ASN A 10 3.40 -11.73 22.80
CA ASN A 10 3.97 -11.19 24.03
C ASN A 10 5.23 -10.34 23.75
N PHE A 11 5.21 -9.09 24.19
CA PHE A 11 6.33 -8.14 24.13
C PHE A 11 6.68 -7.58 25.52
N GLN A 12 6.32 -8.26 26.62
CA GLN A 12 6.62 -7.81 27.98
C GLN A 12 8.10 -7.57 28.27
N THR A 13 8.99 -8.26 27.56
CA THR A 13 10.45 -8.13 27.70
C THR A 13 11.01 -6.91 26.96
N MET A 14 10.25 -6.34 26.03
CA MET A 14 10.60 -5.12 25.27
C MET A 14 9.33 -4.27 25.05
N PRO A 15 8.76 -3.68 26.12
CA PRO A 15 7.52 -2.92 26.02
C PRO A 15 7.76 -1.53 25.40
N ASP A 16 6.75 -1.03 24.70
CA ASP A 16 6.69 0.37 24.27
C ASP A 16 5.75 1.15 25.21
N GLY A 17 6.34 1.81 26.21
CA GLY A 17 5.61 2.43 27.31
C GLY A 17 4.73 1.41 28.06
N ASP A 18 3.42 1.65 28.08
CA ASP A 18 2.46 0.75 28.73
C ASP A 18 2.11 -0.48 27.89
N TYR A 19 2.43 -0.50 26.59
CA TYR A 19 2.03 -1.54 25.66
C TYR A 19 2.98 -2.73 25.72
N LYS A 20 2.42 -3.89 26.06
CA LYS A 20 3.18 -5.12 26.37
C LYS A 20 2.79 -6.29 25.48
N TYR A 21 1.74 -6.13 24.68
CA TYR A 21 1.21 -7.18 23.83
C TYR A 21 0.76 -6.60 22.51
N ILE A 22 0.74 -7.43 21.47
CA ILE A 22 0.12 -7.12 20.19
C ILE A 22 -0.93 -8.19 19.92
N MET A 23 -2.19 -7.76 19.74
CA MET A 23 -3.23 -8.63 19.22
C MET A 23 -3.12 -8.73 17.71
N THR A 24 -3.10 -9.95 17.20
CA THR A 24 -3.19 -10.22 15.77
C THR A 24 -4.59 -10.72 15.44
N TYR A 25 -5.24 -10.08 14.48
CA TYR A 25 -6.52 -10.51 13.93
C TYR A 25 -6.30 -10.87 12.46
N LEU A 26 -6.54 -12.12 12.10
CA LEU A 26 -6.43 -12.62 10.73
C LEU A 26 -7.80 -13.03 10.21
N ASN A 27 -8.25 -12.37 9.15
CA ASN A 27 -9.40 -12.83 8.39
C ASN A 27 -8.96 -13.96 7.44
N HIS A 28 -9.54 -15.16 7.60
CA HIS A 28 -9.14 -16.32 6.80
C HIS A 28 -9.54 -16.24 5.33
N PHE A 29 -10.60 -15.49 5.00
CA PHE A 29 -11.09 -15.34 3.64
C PHE A 29 -10.26 -14.31 2.86
N THR A 30 -10.13 -13.10 3.38
CA THR A 30 -9.40 -12.02 2.70
C THR A 30 -7.89 -12.09 2.89
N LYS A 31 -7.41 -12.92 3.83
CA LYS A 31 -6.02 -12.93 4.33
C LYS A 31 -5.56 -11.59 4.89
N PHE A 32 -6.51 -10.69 5.17
CA PHE A 32 -6.24 -9.39 5.76
C PHE A 32 -5.89 -9.54 7.24
N CYS A 33 -4.83 -8.85 7.68
CA CYS A 33 -4.33 -8.88 9.05
C CYS A 33 -4.45 -7.49 9.68
N ILE A 34 -4.89 -7.45 10.93
CA ILE A 34 -4.89 -6.26 11.76
C ILE A 34 -4.04 -6.54 12.99
N LEU A 35 -3.13 -5.61 13.29
CA LEU A 35 -2.31 -5.62 14.50
C LEU A 35 -2.82 -4.51 15.42
N SER A 36 -3.08 -4.84 16.67
CA SER A 36 -3.53 -3.86 17.67
C SER A 36 -2.66 -3.94 18.92
N PRO A 37 -1.96 -2.86 19.31
CA PRO A 37 -1.19 -2.85 20.54
C PRO A 37 -2.13 -2.89 21.75
N LEU A 38 -1.77 -3.67 22.77
CA LEU A 38 -2.51 -3.80 24.02
C LEU A 38 -1.58 -3.57 25.21
N LYS A 39 -2.11 -2.90 26.23
CA LYS A 39 -1.47 -2.72 27.54
C LYS A 39 -1.55 -4.00 28.37
N SER A 40 -2.62 -4.77 28.20
CA SER A 40 -2.87 -5.99 28.96
C SER A 40 -3.55 -7.08 28.14
N LYS A 41 -3.42 -8.33 28.60
CA LYS A 41 -4.16 -9.50 28.05
C LYS A 41 -5.58 -9.64 28.62
N ARG A 42 -6.13 -8.56 29.19
CA ARG A 42 -7.45 -8.57 29.82
C ARG A 42 -8.53 -8.69 28.76
N ALA A 43 -9.57 -9.49 29.05
CA ALA A 43 -10.63 -9.78 28.09
C ALA A 43 -11.38 -8.51 27.67
N GLU A 44 -11.51 -7.55 28.59
CA GLU A 44 -12.16 -6.26 28.36
C GLU A 44 -11.45 -5.44 27.28
N GLU A 45 -10.11 -5.38 27.34
CA GLU A 45 -9.30 -4.63 26.38
C GLU A 45 -9.30 -5.30 25.00
N VAL A 46 -9.15 -6.63 24.99
CA VAL A 46 -9.23 -7.46 23.77
C VAL A 46 -10.61 -7.30 23.12
N ALA A 47 -11.69 -7.36 23.90
CA ALA A 47 -13.06 -7.21 23.41
C ALA A 47 -13.30 -5.81 22.83
N SER A 48 -12.77 -4.76 23.47
CA SER A 48 -12.86 -3.39 22.94
C SER A 48 -12.22 -3.28 21.56
N LYS A 49 -11.02 -3.86 21.38
CA LYS A 49 -10.33 -3.84 20.08
C LYS A 49 -11.00 -4.69 19.02
N LEU A 50 -11.55 -5.85 19.39
CA LEU A 50 -12.32 -6.66 18.46
C LEU A 50 -13.62 -5.96 18.03
N LEU A 51 -14.28 -5.24 18.94
CA LEU A 51 -15.48 -4.48 18.60
C LEU A 51 -15.16 -3.37 17.60
N GLU A 52 -14.08 -2.62 17.78
CA GLU A 52 -13.60 -1.63 16.79
C GLU A 52 -13.41 -2.26 15.40
N ILE A 53 -12.80 -3.44 15.34
CA ILE A 53 -12.61 -4.20 14.08
C ILE A 53 -13.96 -4.61 13.49
N PHE A 54 -14.89 -5.12 14.30
CA PHE A 54 -16.19 -5.59 13.82
C PHE A 54 -17.09 -4.46 13.33
N LEU A 55 -17.03 -3.29 13.96
CA LEU A 55 -17.76 -2.11 13.50
C LEU A 55 -17.20 -1.59 12.17
N THR A 56 -15.91 -1.77 11.91
CA THR A 56 -15.26 -1.32 10.67
C THR A 56 -15.43 -2.30 9.51
N PHE A 57 -15.22 -3.60 9.77
CA PHE A 57 -15.12 -4.62 8.71
C PHE A 57 -16.26 -5.65 8.73
N GLY A 58 -17.16 -5.54 9.70
CA GLY A 58 -18.19 -6.54 9.97
C GLY A 58 -17.70 -7.68 10.87
N ALA A 59 -18.61 -8.22 11.68
CA ALA A 59 -18.31 -9.36 12.55
C ALA A 59 -18.21 -10.67 11.74
N PRO A 60 -17.21 -11.53 12.01
CA PRO A 60 -17.10 -12.83 11.36
C PRO A 60 -18.17 -13.79 11.89
N SER A 61 -18.59 -14.76 11.05
CA SER A 61 -19.50 -15.84 11.50
C SER A 61 -18.84 -16.77 12.52
N ILE A 62 -17.51 -16.91 12.46
CA ILE A 62 -16.71 -17.77 13.36
C ILE A 62 -15.47 -17.00 13.77
N LEU A 63 -15.24 -16.88 15.07
CA LEU A 63 -13.99 -16.35 15.64
C LEU A 63 -13.26 -17.49 16.33
N GLN A 64 -12.00 -17.69 15.99
CA GLN A 64 -11.12 -18.64 16.66
C GLN A 64 -10.13 -17.88 17.54
N SER A 65 -9.99 -18.29 18.80
CA SER A 65 -8.93 -17.82 19.68
C SER A 65 -8.26 -19.03 20.31
N ASP A 66 -6.94 -19.03 20.32
CA ASP A 66 -6.12 -20.08 20.92
C ASP A 66 -5.86 -19.80 22.41
N ASN A 67 -6.32 -18.66 22.94
CA ASN A 67 -6.21 -18.31 24.35
C ASN A 67 -7.40 -18.88 25.15
N GLU A 68 -7.12 -19.67 26.18
CA GLU A 68 -8.06 -20.58 26.86
C GLU A 68 -9.15 -19.89 27.73
N ARG A 69 -9.40 -18.58 27.57
CA ARG A 69 -10.38 -17.86 28.40
C ARG A 69 -11.64 -17.52 27.63
N LYS A 70 -12.70 -18.23 27.99
CA LYS A 70 -14.06 -18.06 27.50
C LYS A 70 -14.66 -16.71 27.94
N THR A 71 -15.60 -16.25 27.11
CA THR A 71 -16.79 -15.44 27.41
C THR A 71 -16.65 -13.90 27.42
N CYS A 72 -17.07 -13.29 26.29
CA CYS A 72 -17.66 -11.94 26.21
C CYS A 72 -18.79 -11.81 25.14
N TRP A 73 -19.05 -12.84 24.31
CA TRP A 73 -19.94 -12.73 23.14
C TRP A 73 -20.81 -14.00 22.94
N PRO A 74 -22.09 -14.00 23.36
CA PRO A 74 -22.95 -15.20 23.31
C PRO A 74 -23.43 -15.56 21.89
N GLU A 75 -23.55 -14.59 20.97
CA GLU A 75 -24.02 -14.84 19.60
C GLU A 75 -22.90 -15.27 18.63
N LEU A 76 -21.64 -15.11 19.04
CA LEU A 76 -20.47 -15.45 18.23
C LEU A 76 -20.11 -16.91 18.44
N LYS A 77 -20.04 -17.71 17.37
CA LYS A 77 -19.49 -19.08 17.44
C LYS A 77 -18.00 -19.02 17.68
N LEU A 78 -17.62 -18.98 18.96
CA LEU A 78 -16.24 -19.07 19.40
C LEU A 78 -15.78 -20.52 19.30
N VAL A 79 -14.84 -20.78 18.39
CA VAL A 79 -14.20 -22.09 18.28
C VAL A 79 -12.86 -22.00 18.99
N THR A 80 -12.74 -22.63 20.15
CA THR A 80 -11.44 -22.87 20.79
C THR A 80 -10.70 -23.92 19.96
N GLY A 81 -9.47 -23.63 19.54
CA GLY A 81 -8.66 -24.58 18.78
C GLY A 81 -8.47 -25.87 19.59
N ARG A 82 -8.75 -27.05 19.01
CA ARG A 82 -8.28 -28.31 19.59
C ARG A 82 -6.74 -28.33 19.56
N PRO A 83 -6.06 -29.07 20.45
CA PRO A 83 -4.59 -29.16 20.49
C PRO A 83 -3.92 -29.69 19.20
N SER A 84 -4.64 -30.09 18.16
CA SER A 84 -4.02 -30.63 16.95
C SER A 84 -4.90 -30.39 15.70
N HIS A 85 -4.72 -29.23 15.05
CA HIS A 85 -5.03 -29.10 13.62
C HIS A 85 -4.12 -28.04 12.98
N PRO A 86 -3.07 -28.46 12.23
CA PRO A 86 -1.93 -27.60 11.88
C PRO A 86 -2.21 -26.55 10.78
N GLN A 87 -3.23 -26.72 9.94
CA GLN A 87 -3.38 -25.88 8.75
C GLN A 87 -3.84 -24.44 9.03
N SER A 88 -4.78 -24.20 9.96
CA SER A 88 -5.22 -22.83 10.28
C SER A 88 -4.33 -22.14 11.32
N LYS A 89 -3.81 -22.91 12.30
CA LYS A 89 -2.87 -22.42 13.33
C LYS A 89 -1.57 -21.92 12.71
N SER A 90 -1.03 -22.66 11.75
CA SER A 90 0.22 -22.28 11.08
C SER A 90 0.16 -20.91 10.39
N ALA A 91 -1.00 -20.43 9.95
CA ALA A 91 -1.09 -19.13 9.27
C ALA A 91 -0.87 -17.95 10.23
N VAL A 92 -1.53 -17.98 11.40
CA VAL A 92 -1.36 -16.92 12.41
C VAL A 92 -0.02 -17.06 13.12
N GLU A 93 0.45 -18.28 13.40
CA GLU A 93 1.78 -18.50 13.98
C GLU A 93 2.90 -17.99 13.05
N ARG A 94 2.81 -18.29 11.74
CA ARG A 94 3.76 -17.74 10.75
C ARG A 94 3.67 -16.22 10.68
N LEU A 95 2.47 -15.66 10.74
CA LEU A 95 2.26 -14.22 10.73
C LEU A 95 2.86 -13.56 11.97
N ASN A 96 2.68 -14.14 13.14
CA ASN A 96 3.27 -13.66 14.38
C ASN A 96 4.80 -13.65 14.29
N GLY A 97 5.41 -14.72 13.75
CA GLY A 97 6.85 -14.76 13.48
C GLY A 97 7.30 -13.63 12.56
N ILE A 98 6.61 -13.41 11.44
CA ILE A 98 6.90 -12.30 10.51
C ILE A 98 6.78 -10.93 11.21
N VAL A 99 5.78 -10.75 12.08
CA VAL A 99 5.59 -9.51 12.84
C VAL A 99 6.73 -9.30 13.83
N GLN A 100 7.11 -10.34 14.57
CA GLN A 100 8.23 -10.29 15.51
C GLN A 100 9.55 -9.98 14.82
N ASP A 101 9.85 -10.66 13.71
CA ASP A 101 11.07 -10.44 12.94
C ASP A 101 11.14 -9.00 12.41
N LYS A 102 10.05 -8.50 11.81
CA LYS A 102 10.01 -7.13 11.28
C LYS A 102 10.13 -6.07 12.37
N LEU A 103 9.50 -6.29 13.53
CA LEU A 103 9.61 -5.38 14.67
C LEU A 103 11.02 -5.42 15.27
N ALA A 104 11.65 -6.59 15.39
CA ALA A 104 13.02 -6.70 15.86
C ALA A 104 13.99 -5.93 14.94
N ILE A 105 13.86 -6.13 13.62
CA ILE A 105 14.65 -5.41 12.62
C ILE A 105 14.44 -3.89 12.75
N TRP A 106 13.18 -3.45 12.90
CA TRP A 106 12.86 -2.03 13.07
C TRP A 106 13.44 -1.44 14.36
N ILE A 107 13.35 -2.15 15.49
CA ILE A 107 13.90 -1.71 16.78
C ILE A 107 15.43 -1.58 16.72
N VAL A 108 16.11 -2.56 16.13
CA VAL A 108 17.58 -2.49 15.98
C VAL A 108 17.97 -1.32 15.08
N HIS A 109 17.25 -1.08 13.98
CA HIS A 109 17.46 0.09 13.14
C HIS A 109 17.30 1.40 13.92
N GLU A 110 16.24 1.54 14.70
CA GLU A 110 15.97 2.76 15.46
C GLU A 110 16.99 3.00 16.59
N THR A 111 17.45 1.94 17.26
CA THR A 111 18.36 2.04 18.41
C THR A 111 19.83 2.12 18.04
N THR A 112 20.25 1.45 16.96
CA THR A 112 21.66 1.35 16.55
C THR A 112 21.99 2.11 15.28
N GLY A 113 20.98 2.63 14.56
CA GLY A 113 21.14 3.26 13.24
C GLY A 113 21.54 2.28 12.12
N GLN A 114 21.60 0.97 12.40
CA GLN A 114 21.95 -0.03 11.41
C GLN A 114 20.79 -0.26 10.43
N SER A 115 21.10 -0.30 9.13
CA SER A 115 20.06 -0.54 8.12
C SER A 115 19.33 -1.87 8.37
N PRO A 116 18.02 -1.98 8.10
CA PRO A 116 17.27 -3.24 8.22
C PRO A 116 17.92 -4.39 7.46
N PHE A 117 18.56 -4.09 6.33
CA PHE A 117 19.29 -5.05 5.51
C PHE A 117 20.50 -5.61 6.26
N LYS A 118 21.31 -4.75 6.86
CA LYS A 118 22.46 -5.15 7.66
C LYS A 118 22.05 -6.00 8.86
N VAL A 119 20.95 -5.66 9.52
CA VAL A 119 20.43 -6.45 10.66
C VAL A 119 19.95 -7.83 10.22
N THR A 120 19.38 -7.94 9.02
CA THR A 120 18.80 -9.20 8.53
C THR A 120 19.84 -10.13 7.91
N PHE A 121 20.85 -9.57 7.26
CA PHE A 121 21.80 -10.32 6.43
C PHE A 121 23.25 -10.21 6.90
N ASP A 122 23.54 -9.46 7.97
CA ASP A 122 24.88 -9.13 8.47
C ASP A 122 25.82 -8.52 7.40
N GLU A 123 25.26 -7.99 6.31
CA GLU A 123 25.97 -7.41 5.17
C GLU A 123 25.57 -5.94 4.95
N GLU A 124 26.50 -5.12 4.45
CA GLU A 124 26.15 -3.77 3.99
C GLU A 124 25.22 -3.86 2.77
N PRO A 125 24.12 -3.08 2.72
CA PRO A 125 23.21 -3.12 1.58
C PRO A 125 23.96 -2.77 0.30
N PRO A 126 23.73 -3.53 -0.80
CA PRO A 126 24.20 -3.15 -2.13
C PRO A 126 23.87 -1.68 -2.41
N THR A 127 24.69 -0.99 -3.19
CA THR A 127 24.61 0.48 -3.37
C THR A 127 23.22 1.00 -3.81
N GLY A 128 22.36 0.12 -4.36
CA GLY A 128 20.95 0.41 -4.71
C GLY A 128 19.88 0.08 -3.65
N LEU A 129 20.25 -0.46 -2.49
CA LEU A 129 19.36 -0.82 -1.36
C LEU A 129 19.47 0.14 -0.16
N LYS A 130 20.33 1.16 -0.23
CA LYS A 130 20.50 2.19 0.81
C LYS A 130 19.24 3.02 1.11
N SER A 131 18.14 2.82 0.36
CA SER A 131 16.88 3.58 0.48
C SER A 131 15.76 2.88 1.27
N TYR A 132 16.01 1.74 1.92
CA TYR A 132 15.03 1.11 2.83
C TYR A 132 15.20 1.53 4.30
N VAL A 133 15.85 2.66 4.57
CA VAL A 133 15.43 3.43 5.74
C VAL A 133 13.99 3.78 5.45
N LEU A 134 13.01 3.12 6.10
CA LEU A 134 11.64 3.60 6.13
C LEU A 134 11.74 4.99 6.75
N PRO A 135 11.68 6.08 5.97
CA PRO A 135 11.69 7.36 6.59
C PRO A 135 10.28 7.44 7.17
N LYS A 136 10.17 7.45 8.50
CA LYS A 136 9.23 8.39 9.15
C LYS A 136 9.67 9.83 8.83
N SER A 137 10.05 10.13 7.58
CA SER A 137 10.03 11.51 7.12
C SER A 137 8.57 11.83 7.07
N LEU A 138 8.11 12.49 8.12
CA LEU A 138 6.90 13.30 8.16
C LEU A 138 6.85 14.02 6.81
N VAL A 139 6.09 13.46 5.88
CA VAL A 139 5.98 13.98 4.54
C VAL A 139 5.16 15.27 4.70
N ARG A 140 5.81 16.43 4.57
CA ARG A 140 5.16 17.71 4.90
C ARG A 140 4.36 18.23 3.73
N ILE A 141 3.26 18.92 4.02
CA ILE A 141 2.55 19.73 3.03
C ILE A 141 3.54 20.74 2.43
N GLY A 142 3.54 20.85 1.11
CA GLY A 142 4.44 21.71 0.34
C GLY A 142 5.81 21.11 0.06
N GLN A 143 6.02 19.84 0.41
CA GLN A 143 7.26 19.13 0.12
C GLN A 143 7.23 18.51 -1.27
N ASN A 144 8.36 18.59 -1.96
CA ASN A 144 8.53 17.99 -3.28
C ASN A 144 8.88 16.51 -3.13
N THR A 145 8.21 15.69 -3.90
CA THR A 145 8.40 14.25 -3.91
C THR A 145 8.39 13.74 -5.35
N THR A 146 8.96 12.56 -5.55
CA THR A 146 8.70 11.78 -6.76
C THR A 146 7.64 10.74 -6.45
N LEU A 147 6.64 10.66 -7.31
CA LEU A 147 5.63 9.62 -7.32
C LEU A 147 6.07 8.48 -8.23
N ARG A 148 6.11 7.25 -7.72
CA ARG A 148 6.34 6.07 -8.56
C ARG A 148 5.08 5.78 -9.39
N VAL A 149 5.19 5.83 -10.72
CA VAL A 149 4.05 5.62 -11.62
C VAL A 149 3.82 4.11 -11.83
N PRO A 150 2.63 3.57 -11.51
CA PRO A 150 2.29 2.17 -11.80
C PRO A 150 2.34 1.86 -13.30
N ASP A 151 2.75 0.65 -13.67
CA ASP A 151 2.92 0.26 -15.07
C ASP A 151 1.63 0.40 -15.90
N VAL A 152 0.44 0.22 -15.29
CA VAL A 152 -0.86 0.43 -15.94
C VAL A 152 -1.08 1.87 -16.40
N ASN A 153 -0.47 2.83 -15.71
CA ASN A 153 -0.58 4.26 -15.98
C ASN A 153 0.64 4.80 -16.75
N ARG A 154 1.61 3.94 -17.09
CA ARG A 154 2.88 4.33 -17.71
C ARG A 154 2.95 3.85 -19.17
N GLY A 155 3.11 4.80 -20.10
CA GLY A 155 3.55 4.54 -21.46
C GLY A 155 5.00 4.06 -21.54
N HIS A 156 5.44 3.59 -22.71
CA HIS A 156 6.82 3.10 -22.87
C HIS A 156 7.88 4.19 -22.71
N VAL A 157 7.53 5.43 -23.06
CA VAL A 157 8.38 6.62 -22.97
C VAL A 157 8.13 7.44 -21.70
N ASP A 158 7.18 7.00 -20.86
CA ASP A 158 6.79 7.73 -19.66
C ASP A 158 7.78 7.49 -18.52
N LEU A 159 8.00 8.54 -17.73
CA LEU A 159 8.91 8.50 -16.58
C LEU A 159 8.40 7.53 -15.52
N LYS A 160 9.32 6.74 -14.95
CA LYS A 160 9.01 5.86 -13.81
C LYS A 160 8.73 6.64 -12.53
N ASN A 161 9.41 7.78 -12.38
CA ASN A 161 9.32 8.67 -11.22
C ASN A 161 8.84 10.03 -11.72
N PHE A 162 7.71 10.49 -11.19
CA PHE A 162 7.01 11.69 -11.62
C PHE A 162 7.08 12.77 -10.53
N LEU A 163 7.62 13.95 -10.84
CA LEU A 163 7.79 15.03 -9.86
C LEU A 163 6.42 15.62 -9.46
N VAL A 164 6.14 15.66 -8.17
CA VAL A 164 4.91 16.21 -7.60
C VAL A 164 5.19 16.97 -6.30
N VAL A 165 4.31 17.90 -5.95
CA VAL A 165 4.29 18.59 -4.65
C VAL A 165 3.10 18.12 -3.85
N ILE A 166 3.24 18.08 -2.53
CA ILE A 166 2.18 17.60 -1.65
C ILE A 166 1.26 18.74 -1.29
N MET A 167 -0.02 18.58 -1.62
CA MET A 167 -1.03 19.61 -1.43
C MET A 167 -1.71 19.44 -0.08
N THR A 168 -2.19 18.22 0.20
CA THR A 168 -2.97 17.91 1.41
C THR A 168 -2.72 16.48 1.88
N GLU A 169 -2.97 16.24 3.17
CA GLU A 169 -2.92 14.91 3.80
C GLU A 169 -4.21 14.69 4.60
N CYS A 170 -4.82 13.52 4.47
CA CYS A 170 -6.02 13.12 5.20
C CYS A 170 -5.96 11.61 5.47
N GLU A 171 -5.97 11.21 6.74
CA GLU A 171 -5.96 9.80 7.18
C GLU A 171 -4.81 8.96 6.57
N GLY A 172 -3.63 9.57 6.36
CA GLY A 172 -2.47 8.90 5.75
C GLY A 172 -2.51 8.79 4.22
N LEU A 173 -3.52 9.41 3.58
CA LEU A 173 -3.62 9.57 2.14
C LEU A 173 -3.24 11.00 1.73
N TYR A 174 -2.37 11.11 0.74
CA TYR A 174 -1.79 12.35 0.26
C TYR A 174 -2.37 12.71 -1.10
N THR A 175 -2.87 13.93 -1.21
CA THR A 175 -3.20 14.51 -2.51
C THR A 175 -2.01 15.33 -3.01
N VAL A 176 -1.64 15.11 -4.26
CA VAL A 176 -0.43 15.70 -4.85
C VAL A 176 -0.76 16.52 -6.09
N GLY A 177 0.03 17.57 -6.29
CA GLY A 177 -0.07 18.50 -7.39
C GLY A 177 1.12 18.39 -8.33
N TYR A 178 0.90 18.68 -9.60
CA TYR A 178 1.97 18.87 -10.58
C TYR A 178 1.71 20.15 -11.37
N ARG A 179 2.70 20.63 -12.12
CA ARG A 179 2.71 21.95 -12.81
C ARG A 179 1.45 22.34 -13.58
N GLU A 180 0.63 21.40 -14.05
CA GLU A 180 -0.59 21.72 -14.81
C GLU A 180 -1.89 21.34 -14.09
N GLY A 181 -1.83 20.78 -12.90
CA GLY A 181 -3.03 20.48 -12.14
C GLY A 181 -2.83 19.54 -10.96
N LYS A 182 -3.91 19.32 -10.23
CA LYS A 182 -3.99 18.42 -9.08
C LYS A 182 -4.31 17.00 -9.54
N LEU A 183 -3.65 15.99 -8.98
CA LEU A 183 -3.98 14.61 -9.32
C LEU A 183 -5.29 14.18 -8.66
N ALA A 184 -6.17 13.56 -9.46
CA ALA A 184 -7.48 13.09 -9.02
C ALA A 184 -7.46 11.86 -8.08
N TYR A 185 -6.29 11.25 -7.86
CA TYR A 185 -6.13 10.07 -7.01
C TYR A 185 -5.23 10.40 -5.81
N ASN A 186 -5.50 9.77 -4.67
CA ASN A 186 -4.69 9.94 -3.46
C ASN A 186 -3.65 8.84 -3.32
N PHE A 187 -2.51 9.16 -2.74
CA PHE A 187 -1.35 8.28 -2.65
C PHE A 187 -0.96 8.00 -1.21
N THR A 188 -0.28 6.89 -0.97
CA THR A 188 0.30 6.60 0.35
C THR A 188 1.74 7.10 0.42
N ALA A 189 2.28 7.23 1.62
CA ALA A 189 3.70 7.57 1.80
C ALA A 189 4.66 6.58 1.11
N ALA A 190 4.24 5.33 0.88
CA ALA A 190 5.05 4.33 0.18
C ALA A 190 5.15 4.59 -1.33
N ASP A 191 4.21 5.36 -1.90
CA ASP A 191 4.20 5.73 -3.31
C ASP A 191 5.09 6.96 -3.59
N LEU A 192 5.48 7.68 -2.52
CA LEU A 192 6.18 8.96 -2.56
C LEU A 192 7.63 8.83 -2.07
N GLN A 193 8.55 9.44 -2.81
CA GLN A 193 9.96 9.55 -2.40
C GLN A 193 10.36 11.01 -2.30
N VAL A 194 10.76 11.44 -1.10
CA VAL A 194 11.09 12.83 -0.79
C VAL A 194 12.31 13.33 -1.56
N ILE A 195 12.22 14.57 -2.05
CA ILE A 195 13.31 15.32 -2.67
C ILE A 195 13.66 16.49 -1.76
N SER A 196 14.95 16.73 -1.53
CA SER A 196 15.42 17.84 -0.69
C SER A 196 15.32 19.21 -1.38
N GLU A 197 15.17 19.23 -2.70
CA GLU A 197 15.09 20.43 -3.53
C GLU A 197 13.65 20.91 -3.71
N LYS A 198 13.44 22.22 -3.57
CA LYS A 198 12.14 22.86 -3.74
C LYS A 198 11.97 23.30 -5.20
N LEU A 199 11.48 22.39 -6.03
CA LEU A 199 11.38 22.54 -7.50
C LEU A 199 9.99 23.00 -8.00
N LEU A 200 8.99 23.02 -7.12
CA LEU A 200 7.59 23.33 -7.40
C LEU A 200 6.94 23.82 -6.12
N SER A 201 6.26 24.96 -6.15
CA SER A 201 5.48 25.45 -5.01
C SER A 201 4.01 25.02 -5.11
N ILE A 202 3.30 25.00 -3.98
CA ILE A 202 1.84 24.70 -3.97
C ILE A 202 1.09 25.75 -4.80
N ASP A 203 1.49 27.01 -4.70
CA ASP A 203 0.82 28.14 -5.35
C ASP A 203 0.95 28.12 -6.89
N GLU A 204 1.92 27.37 -7.41
CA GLU A 204 2.14 27.18 -8.85
C GLU A 204 1.27 26.05 -9.45
N VAL A 205 0.53 25.30 -8.63
CA VAL A 205 -0.30 24.19 -9.08
C VAL A 205 -1.74 24.67 -9.32
N PRO A 206 -2.27 24.55 -10.56
CA PRO A 206 -3.68 24.79 -10.82
C PRO A 206 -4.60 23.82 -10.06
N ASP A 207 -5.78 24.28 -9.65
CA ASP A 207 -6.76 23.45 -8.94
C ASP A 207 -7.50 22.44 -9.83
N ASP A 208 -7.30 22.50 -11.16
CA ASP A 208 -7.90 21.57 -12.11
C ASP A 208 -7.48 20.12 -11.84
N GLU A 209 -8.47 19.22 -11.74
CA GLU A 209 -8.21 17.80 -11.53
C GLU A 209 -7.75 17.11 -12.81
N ILE A 210 -6.64 16.38 -12.72
CA ILE A 210 -6.02 15.67 -13.84
C ILE A 210 -5.79 14.21 -13.48
N PRO A 211 -6.20 13.25 -14.34
CA PRO A 211 -5.86 11.84 -14.17
C PRO A 211 -4.34 11.61 -14.25
N LEU A 212 -3.80 10.76 -13.37
CA LEU A 212 -2.36 10.45 -13.30
C LEU A 212 -1.74 10.11 -14.66
N ARG A 213 -2.43 9.28 -15.47
CA ARG A 213 -1.96 8.89 -16.80
C ARG A 213 -1.79 10.11 -17.74
N THR A 214 -2.73 11.03 -17.70
CA THR A 214 -2.69 12.26 -18.52
C THR A 214 -1.54 13.15 -18.07
N ALA A 215 -1.38 13.33 -16.75
CA ALA A 215 -0.31 14.12 -16.16
C ALA A 215 1.08 13.61 -16.56
N VAL A 216 1.28 12.30 -16.45
CA VAL A 216 2.55 11.64 -16.79
C VAL A 216 2.86 11.77 -18.28
N SER A 217 1.88 11.51 -19.16
CA SER A 217 2.09 11.65 -20.61
C SER A 217 2.39 13.10 -21.04
N LYS A 218 1.77 14.10 -20.39
CA LYS A 218 2.06 15.50 -20.69
C LYS A 218 3.48 15.92 -20.28
N ALA A 219 3.93 15.51 -19.11
CA ALA A 219 5.26 15.88 -18.62
C ALA A 219 6.42 15.26 -19.41
N THR A 220 6.20 14.09 -20.02
CA THR A 220 7.20 13.44 -20.88
C THR A 220 7.19 13.96 -22.32
N GLY A 221 6.27 14.87 -22.66
CA GLY A 221 6.01 15.23 -24.06
C GLY A 221 5.48 14.05 -24.89
N GLY A 222 5.08 12.96 -24.22
CA GLY A 222 4.55 11.77 -24.84
C GLY A 222 3.20 12.09 -25.45
N GLN A 223 3.09 11.95 -26.77
CA GLN A 223 1.78 11.82 -27.42
C GLN A 223 1.11 10.57 -26.83
N GLY A 224 0.26 10.76 -25.83
CA GLY A 224 -0.35 9.68 -25.05
C GLY A 224 -0.82 8.53 -25.94
N TYR A 225 -0.59 7.29 -25.50
CA TYR A 225 -0.92 6.11 -26.30
C TYR A 225 -2.45 5.97 -26.46
N VAL A 226 -2.95 6.37 -27.63
CA VAL A 226 -4.33 6.13 -28.07
C VAL A 226 -4.37 4.74 -28.70
N LYS A 227 -5.06 3.80 -28.05
CA LYS A 227 -5.34 2.47 -28.61
C LYS A 227 -6.65 2.50 -29.38
N CYS A 228 -6.65 2.11 -30.65
CA CYS A 228 -7.90 1.85 -31.35
C CYS A 228 -8.50 0.49 -30.95
N MET A 229 -9.82 0.40 -30.91
CA MET A 229 -10.54 -0.88 -30.67
C MET A 229 -10.86 -1.62 -31.99
N CYS A 230 -10.10 -1.35 -33.05
CA CYS A 230 -10.29 -2.03 -34.32
C CYS A 230 -9.91 -3.52 -34.18
N LEU A 231 -10.79 -4.41 -34.61
CA LEU A 231 -10.57 -5.88 -34.55
C LEU A 231 -9.64 -6.36 -35.68
N SER A 232 -9.58 -5.61 -36.78
CA SER A 232 -8.75 -5.87 -37.97
C SER A 232 -8.15 -4.56 -38.48
N GLY A 233 -7.39 -4.60 -39.58
CA GLY A 233 -6.72 -3.42 -40.12
C GLY A 233 -7.66 -2.22 -40.28
N CYS A 234 -7.21 -1.04 -39.88
CA CYS A 234 -7.99 0.19 -39.86
C CYS A 234 -8.33 0.68 -41.29
N SER A 235 -9.53 0.35 -41.80
CA SER A 235 -10.05 0.77 -43.12
C SER A 235 -11.44 1.42 -43.08
N SER A 236 -12.09 1.48 -41.91
CA SER A 236 -13.50 1.87 -41.77
C SER A 236 -13.71 3.34 -41.35
N GLY A 237 -12.67 4.17 -41.31
CA GLY A 237 -12.74 5.58 -40.83
C GLY A 237 -13.10 5.75 -39.34
N ARG A 238 -13.40 4.67 -38.62
CA ARG A 238 -13.80 4.69 -37.19
C ARG A 238 -12.62 4.58 -36.21
N CYS A 239 -11.39 4.73 -36.71
CA CYS A 239 -10.19 4.57 -35.89
C CYS A 239 -9.97 5.79 -34.99
N SER A 240 -9.90 5.57 -33.68
CA SER A 240 -9.60 6.61 -32.69
C SER A 240 -8.23 7.26 -32.88
N CYS A 241 -7.25 6.52 -33.44
CA CYS A 241 -5.92 7.06 -33.73
C CYS A 241 -5.97 8.05 -34.90
N SER A 242 -6.64 7.67 -35.99
CA SER A 242 -6.84 8.55 -37.16
C SER A 242 -7.61 9.83 -36.81
N ARG A 243 -8.68 9.75 -36.01
CA ARG A 243 -9.44 10.93 -35.54
C ARG A 243 -8.61 11.92 -34.72
N LYS A 244 -7.55 11.45 -34.06
CA LYS A 244 -6.63 12.27 -33.28
C LYS A 244 -5.35 12.60 -34.05
N THR A 245 -5.32 12.35 -35.36
CA THR A 245 -4.15 12.53 -36.23
C THR A 245 -2.89 11.81 -35.73
N LEU A 246 -3.06 10.62 -35.16
CA LEU A 246 -1.98 9.77 -34.62
C LEU A 246 -1.85 8.47 -35.41
N LEU A 247 -0.62 7.96 -35.54
CA LEU A 247 -0.33 6.69 -36.22
C LEU A 247 -0.64 5.47 -35.33
N CYS A 248 -1.29 4.45 -35.91
CA CYS A 248 -1.44 3.15 -35.24
C CYS A 248 -0.08 2.44 -35.14
N ASN A 249 0.24 1.89 -33.97
CA ASN A 249 1.47 1.14 -33.74
C ASN A 249 1.19 -0.36 -33.48
N SER A 250 2.26 -1.12 -33.23
CA SER A 250 2.24 -2.58 -33.01
C SER A 250 1.31 -3.06 -31.89
N ARG A 251 0.90 -2.19 -30.96
CA ARG A 251 -0.04 -2.50 -29.87
C ARG A 251 -1.52 -2.34 -30.26
N CYS A 252 -1.80 -1.67 -31.39
CA CYS A 252 -3.14 -1.64 -32.00
C CYS A 252 -3.33 -2.86 -32.89
N HIS A 253 -2.37 -3.09 -33.78
CA HIS A 253 -2.28 -4.29 -34.61
C HIS A 253 -0.82 -4.71 -34.69
N PRO A 254 -0.47 -5.97 -34.43
CA PRO A 254 0.91 -6.44 -34.57
C PRO A 254 1.38 -6.23 -36.02
N GLY A 255 2.28 -5.27 -36.22
CA GLY A 255 3.01 -5.05 -37.48
C GLY A 255 2.24 -4.40 -38.64
N LYS A 256 1.12 -3.68 -38.43
CA LYS A 256 0.39 -3.00 -39.52
C LYS A 256 0.15 -1.51 -39.26
N SER A 257 0.47 -0.67 -40.25
CA SER A 257 0.17 0.77 -40.26
C SER A 257 -1.33 1.04 -40.53
N CYS A 258 -1.83 2.17 -40.05
CA CYS A 258 -3.21 2.60 -40.30
C CYS A 258 -3.42 2.90 -41.79
N LYS A 259 -4.48 2.37 -42.41
CA LYS A 259 -4.83 2.65 -43.82
C LYS A 259 -5.91 3.72 -43.98
N ASN A 260 -6.49 4.20 -42.88
CA ASN A 260 -7.29 5.41 -42.88
C ASN A 260 -6.32 6.59 -42.90
N ILE A 261 -5.96 7.02 -44.12
CA ILE A 261 -5.35 8.33 -44.39
C ILE A 261 -6.47 9.36 -44.35
#